data_AF-A0A662NIY4-F1
#
_entry.id   AF-A0A662NIY4-F1
#
_cell.length_a   1.000
_cell.length_b   1.000
_cell.length_c   1.000
_cell.angle_alpha   90.00
_cell.angle_beta   90.00
_cell.angle_gamma   90.00
#
_symmetry.space_group_name_H-M   'P 1'
#
loop_
_entity.id
_entity.type
_entity.pdbx_description
1 polymer ?
#
loop_
_entity_poly.entity_id
_entity_poly.type
_entity_poly.pdbx_seq_one_letter_code
_entity_poly.pdbx_strand_id
1 'polypeptide(L)'
;MTNFITIPYDGVIMVRISDNVLSDEDWPVIKFTFTGGKITGQEVMKDGVYAVEDLVGLDRVDFLGWLTEDTTGQHPEIYHEIVT
;
A
#
# COMPACT_ATOMS: atom_id res chain seq x y z
N MET A 1 5.06 -0.67 -22.20
CA MET A 1 6.06 -1.18 -21.23
C MET A 1 5.28 -1.69 -20.04
N THR A 2 5.35 -2.98 -19.75
CA THR A 2 4.71 -3.55 -18.55
C THR A 2 5.67 -3.30 -17.38
N ASN A 3 5.31 -2.39 -16.48
CA ASN A 3 6.05 -2.22 -15.23
C ASN A 3 5.73 -3.42 -14.34
N PHE A 4 6.70 -4.29 -14.11
CA PHE A 4 6.56 -5.38 -13.17
C PHE A 4 6.87 -4.85 -11.77
N ILE A 5 5.84 -4.74 -10.93
CA ILE A 5 6.03 -4.46 -9.50
C ILE A 5 6.65 -5.71 -8.87
N THR A 6 7.83 -5.58 -8.28
CA THR A 6 8.49 -6.66 -7.54
C THR A 6 8.49 -6.32 -6.05
N ILE A 7 7.72 -7.08 -5.27
CA ILE A 7 7.73 -7.01 -3.81
C ILE A 7 9.00 -7.71 -3.31
N PRO A 8 9.78 -7.19 -2.34
CA PRO A 8 11.00 -7.85 -1.87
C PRO A 8 10.67 -9.08 -1.00
N TYR A 9 11.59 -10.05 -0.95
CA TYR A 9 11.48 -11.18 -0.01
C TYR A 9 11.80 -10.73 1.42
N ASP A 10 12.85 -9.92 1.58
CA ASP A 10 13.20 -9.20 2.79
C ASP A 10 13.42 -7.73 2.41
N GLY A 11 12.85 -6.79 3.17
CA GLY A 11 13.03 -5.37 2.87
C GLY A 11 11.88 -4.50 3.34
N VAL A 12 11.79 -3.31 2.78
CA VAL A 12 10.76 -2.32 3.11
C VAL A 12 10.10 -1.83 1.83
N ILE A 13 8.79 -1.63 1.86
CA ILE A 13 8.01 -0.93 0.84
C ILE A 13 7.27 0.21 1.52
N MET A 14 7.22 1.38 0.89
CA MET A 14 6.29 2.44 1.27
C MET A 14 5.16 2.50 0.24
N VAL A 15 3.92 2.59 0.72
CA VAL A 15 2.72 2.72 -0.09
C VAL A 15 2.02 4.00 0.30
N ARG A 16 1.66 4.80 -0.69
CA ARG A 16 0.78 5.95 -0.56
C ARG A 16 -0.61 5.56 -1.05
N ILE A 17 -1.65 5.98 -0.32
CA ILE A 17 -3.04 5.79 -0.72
C ILE A 17 -3.56 7.12 -1.25
N SER A 18 -3.68 7.23 -2.57
CA SER A 18 -4.11 8.44 -3.28
C SER A 18 -5.53 8.29 -3.82
N ASP A 19 -6.13 9.40 -4.24
CA ASP A 19 -7.38 9.43 -5.00
C ASP A 19 -7.39 10.63 -5.96
N ASN A 20 -8.49 10.83 -6.68
CA ASN A 20 -8.64 11.97 -7.59
C ASN A 20 -9.47 13.13 -7.01
N VAL A 21 -9.83 13.08 -5.72
CA VAL A 21 -10.66 14.09 -5.06
C VAL A 21 -9.89 14.86 -3.99
N LEU A 22 -9.09 14.18 -3.17
CA LEU A 22 -8.30 14.80 -2.12
C LEU A 22 -6.97 15.32 -2.64
N SER A 23 -6.32 16.14 -1.81
CA SER A 23 -5.00 16.69 -2.11
C SER A 23 -3.89 15.80 -1.54
N ASP A 24 -2.68 15.91 -2.06
CA ASP A 24 -1.52 15.12 -1.62
C ASP A 24 -1.23 15.23 -0.11
N GLU A 25 -1.65 16.30 0.57
CA GLU A 25 -1.50 16.46 2.02
C GLU A 25 -2.43 15.52 2.81
N ASP A 26 -3.54 15.08 2.23
CA ASP A 26 -4.54 14.21 2.85
C ASP A 26 -4.27 12.71 2.66
N TRP A 27 -3.31 12.36 1.79
CA TRP A 27 -3.00 10.97 1.48
C TRP A 27 -2.06 10.33 2.52
N PRO A 28 -2.43 9.19 3.13
CA PRO A 28 -1.56 8.52 4.07
C PRO A 28 -0.38 7.83 3.35
N VAL A 29 0.74 7.71 4.06
CA VAL A 29 1.90 6.93 3.62
C VAL A 29 2.23 5.89 4.67
N ILE A 30 2.28 4.63 4.24
CA ILE A 30 2.41 3.46 5.11
C ILE A 30 3.65 2.70 4.69
N LYS A 31 4.48 2.35 5.65
CA LYS A 31 5.69 1.57 5.48
C LYS A 31 5.44 0.14 5.94
N PHE A 32 5.62 -0.80 5.02
CA PHE A 32 5.55 -2.24 5.27
C PHE A 32 6.94 -2.83 5.30
N THR A 33 7.25 -3.58 6.36
CA THR A 33 8.50 -4.34 6.49
C THR A 33 8.22 -5.80 6.15
N PHE A 34 8.99 -6.34 5.21
CA PHE A 34 8.93 -7.74 4.81
C PHE A 34 10.09 -8.53 5.40
N THR A 35 9.80 -9.72 5.91
CA THR A 35 10.80 -10.72 6.30
C THR A 35 10.31 -12.10 5.91
N GLY A 36 11.12 -12.87 5.19
CA GLY A 36 10.76 -14.21 4.72
C GLY A 36 9.55 -14.23 3.78
N GLY A 37 9.31 -13.14 3.05
CA GLY A 37 8.16 -12.98 2.15
C GLY A 37 6.82 -12.71 2.85
N LYS A 38 6.84 -12.27 4.11
CA LYS A 38 5.65 -11.86 4.88
C LYS A 38 5.84 -10.49 5.49
N ILE A 39 4.74 -9.77 5.68
CA ILE A 39 4.76 -8.50 6.40
C ILE A 39 4.99 -8.77 7.89
N THR A 40 6.06 -8.20 8.44
CA THR A 40 6.42 -8.31 9.86
C THR A 40 6.29 -6.99 10.62
N GLY A 41 6.09 -5.88 9.89
CA GLY A 41 5.84 -4.58 10.50
C GLY A 41 5.06 -3.67 9.56
N GLN A 42 4.24 -2.81 10.15
CA GLN A 42 3.44 -1.78 9.48
C GLN A 42 3.55 -0.50 10.29
N GLU A 43 3.94 0.60 9.65
CA GLU A 43 4.18 1.88 10.28
C GLU A 43 3.53 2.99 9.44
N VAL A 44 2.68 3.81 10.05
CA VAL A 44 2.13 5.00 9.39
C VAL A 44 3.21 6.08 9.43
N MET A 45 3.78 6.39 8.27
CA MET A 45 4.83 7.40 8.11
C MET A 45 4.25 8.81 7.99
N LYS A 46 3.03 8.90 7.46
CA LYS A 46 2.26 10.12 7.32
C LYS A 46 0.78 9.77 7.46
N ASP A 47 0.10 10.47 8.38
CA ASP A 47 -1.35 10.34 8.54
C ASP A 47 -2.09 10.88 7.32
N GLY A 48 -3.30 10.37 7.09
CA GLY A 48 -4.19 10.81 6.02
C GLY A 48 -5.64 10.46 6.33
N VAL A 49 -6.53 10.75 5.39
CA VAL A 49 -7.97 10.55 5.55
C VAL A 49 -8.34 9.07 5.52
N TYR A 50 -7.62 8.27 4.73
CA TYR A 50 -7.87 6.84 4.61
C TYR A 50 -7.22 6.04 5.73
N ALA A 51 -8.02 5.24 6.42
CA ALA A 51 -7.52 4.23 7.33
C ALA A 51 -6.95 3.05 6.54
N VAL A 52 -5.87 2.47 7.06
CA VAL A 52 -5.30 1.23 6.51
C VAL A 52 -5.52 0.12 7.52
N GLU A 53 -6.06 -0.99 7.04
CA GLU A 53 -6.22 -2.20 7.84
C GLU A 53 -4.86 -2.77 8.27
N ASP A 54 -4.86 -3.63 9.29
CA ASP A 54 -3.64 -4.30 9.72
C ASP A 54 -3.32 -5.45 8.76
N LEU A 55 -2.24 -5.30 8.00
CA LEU A 55 -1.76 -6.27 7.02
C LEU A 55 -0.59 -7.10 7.54
N VAL A 56 -0.23 -6.99 8.83
CA VAL A 56 0.86 -7.80 9.41
C VAL A 56 0.52 -9.30 9.32
N GLY A 57 1.49 -10.09 8.85
CA GLY A 57 1.39 -11.53 8.64
C GLY A 57 0.97 -11.96 7.23
N LEU A 58 0.48 -11.02 6.43
CA LEU A 58 0.08 -11.23 5.04
C LEU A 58 1.31 -11.53 4.17
N ASP A 59 1.16 -12.42 3.19
CA ASP A 59 2.25 -12.80 2.30
C ASP A 59 2.36 -11.88 1.07
N ARG A 60 3.45 -12.01 0.31
CA ARG A 60 3.70 -11.15 -0.86
C ARG A 60 2.66 -11.26 -1.98
N VAL A 61 2.03 -12.42 -2.15
CA VAL A 61 1.03 -12.64 -3.21
C VAL A 61 -0.26 -11.97 -2.81
N ASP A 62 -0.70 -12.17 -1.57
CA ASP A 62 -1.87 -11.52 -1.03
C ASP A 62 -1.68 -10.00 -1.00
N PHE A 63 -0.46 -9.51 -0.67
CA PHE A 63 -0.17 -8.08 -0.61
C PHE A 63 -0.22 -7.44 -1.98
N LEU A 64 0.25 -8.16 -3.00
CA LEU A 64 0.11 -7.73 -4.39
C LEU A 64 -1.36 -7.67 -4.80
N GLY A 65 -2.17 -8.63 -4.35
CA GLY A 65 -3.62 -8.62 -4.51
C GLY A 65 -4.22 -7.32 -3.97
N TRP A 66 -3.96 -7.03 -2.69
CA TRP A 66 -4.40 -5.80 -2.01
C TRP A 66 -3.94 -4.51 -2.73
N LEU A 67 -2.69 -4.45 -3.19
CA LEU A 67 -2.19 -3.30 -3.98
C LEU A 67 -2.98 -3.08 -5.27
N THR A 68 -3.45 -4.16 -5.90
CA THR A 68 -4.18 -4.10 -7.17
C THR A 68 -5.69 -4.09 -7.01
N GLU A 69 -6.19 -4.23 -5.78
CA GLU A 69 -7.61 -4.26 -5.51
C GLU A 69 -8.19 -2.85 -5.67
N ASP A 70 -8.95 -2.66 -6.75
CA ASP A 70 -9.86 -1.52 -6.87
C ASP A 70 -11.04 -1.76 -5.93
N THR A 71 -10.85 -1.38 -4.67
CA THR A 71 -11.86 -1.52 -3.61
C THR A 71 -13.07 -0.61 -3.82
N THR A 72 -13.09 0.27 -4.82
CA THR A 72 -14.00 1.42 -4.78
C THR A 72 -15.43 1.08 -5.16
N GLY A 73 -15.69 0.35 -6.23
CA GLY A 73 -17.04 -0.04 -6.68
C GLY A 73 -18.03 1.11 -7.01
N GLN A 74 -18.01 2.25 -6.30
CA GLN A 74 -18.88 3.44 -6.36
C GLN A 74 -18.30 4.72 -5.67
N HIS A 75 -16.99 4.81 -5.33
CA HIS A 75 -16.37 6.00 -4.72
C HIS A 75 -15.17 6.50 -5.56
N PRO A 76 -14.67 7.75 -5.40
CA PRO A 76 -13.59 8.28 -6.24
C PRO A 76 -12.41 7.32 -6.24
N GLU A 77 -11.87 7.05 -7.42
CA GLU A 77 -10.86 6.03 -7.71
C GLU A 77 -9.71 6.14 -6.69
N ILE A 78 -9.65 5.24 -5.70
CA ILE A 78 -8.58 5.14 -4.72
C ILE A 78 -7.49 4.28 -5.33
N TYR A 79 -6.24 4.72 -5.23
CA TYR A 79 -5.09 4.01 -5.77
C TYR A 79 -4.04 3.74 -4.68
N HIS A 80 -3.42 2.56 -4.75
CA HIS A 80 -2.25 2.22 -3.95
C HIS A 80 -0.97 2.41 -4.78
N GLU A 81 -0.12 3.34 -4.35
CA GLU A 81 1.09 3.72 -5.08
C GLU A 81 2.34 3.36 -4.28
N ILE A 82 3.27 2.62 -4.88
CA ILE A 82 4.58 2.39 -4.26
C ILE A 82 5.42 3.65 -4.38
N VAL A 83 5.89 4.17 -3.25
CA VAL A 83 6.76 5.35 -3.17
C VAL A 83 8.19 4.89 -2.94
N THR A 84 9.11 5.29 -3.82
CA THR A 84 10.55 4.98 -3.77
C THR A 84 11.35 6.05 -3.05
#